data_AF-A0A8R7TLW5-F1
#
_entry.id   AF-A0A8R7TLW5-F1
#
_cell.length_a   1.000
_cell.length_b   1.000
_cell.length_c   1.000
_cell.angle_alpha   90.00
_cell.angle_beta   90.00
_cell.angle_gamma   90.00
#
_symmetry.space_group_name_H-M   'P 1'
#
loop_
_entity.id
_entity.type
_entity.pdbx_description
1 polymer ?
#
loop_
_entity_poly.entity_id
_entity_poly.type
_entity_poly.pdbx_seq_one_letter_code
_entity_poly.pdbx_strand_id
1 'polypeptide(L)' 'LVLLRGPSRNKWPIELAKISGEIRFARGWKEFLSDHCVGYGWLLVFRYSGQSQFLETVFFQSSCEDPYASLA' A
#
# COMPACT_ATOMS: atom_id res chain seq x y z
N LEU A 1 -1.54 12.66 9.31
CA LEU A 1 -0.32 12.10 8.71
C LEU A 1 -0.13 10.69 9.26
N VAL A 2 0.29 9.75 8.41
CA VAL A 2 0.69 8.39 8.79
C VAL A 2 2.05 8.09 8.17
N LEU A 3 2.80 7.19 8.76
CA LEU A 3 4.09 6.75 8.23
C LEU A 3 3.92 5.31 7.74
N LEU A 4 4.14 5.04 6.46
CA LEU A 4 4.17 3.67 5.97
C LEU A 4 5.60 3.16 6.03
N ARG A 5 5.77 1.89 6.39
CA ARG A 5 7.05 1.20 6.26
C ARG A 5 6.94 0.14 5.18
N GLY A 6 7.77 0.28 4.16
CA GLY A 6 7.91 -0.69 3.08
C GLY A 6 8.94 -1.78 3.39
N PRO A 7 9.19 -2.71 2.44
CA PRO A 7 10.10 -3.84 2.62
C PRO A 7 11.56 -3.38 2.82
N SER A 8 11.91 -2.22 2.25
CA SER A 8 13.21 -1.54 2.46
C SER A 8 13.40 -1.00 3.88
N ARG A 9 12.39 -1.11 4.76
CA ARG A 9 12.31 -0.52 6.11
C ARG A 9 12.32 1.02 6.15
N ASN A 10 12.38 1.66 4.98
CA ASN A 10 12.24 3.11 4.84
C ASN A 10 10.85 3.55 5.26
N LYS A 11 10.79 4.75 5.86
CA LYS A 11 9.55 5.35 6.35
C LYS A 11 9.06 6.38 5.35
N TRP A 12 7.78 6.27 4.97
CA TRP A 12 7.13 7.11 3.99
C TRP A 12 6.03 7.95 4.64
N PRO A 13 6.21 9.27 4.77
CA PRO A 13 5.17 10.15 5.30
C PRO A 13 4.05 10.32 4.28
N ILE A 14 2.87 9.86 4.65
CA ILE A 14 1.65 9.97 3.84
C ILE A 14 0.66 10.88 4.56
N GLU A 15 0.17 11.89 3.85
CA GLU A 15 -0.91 12.73 4.35
C GLU A 15 -2.24 12.02 4.21
N LEU A 16 -3.08 12.13 5.25
CA LEU A 16 -4.46 11.65 5.21
C LEU A 16 -5.36 12.85 4.96
N ALA A 17 -6.30 12.70 4.04
CA ALA A 17 -7.32 13.71 3.79
C ALA A 17 -8.70 13.11 4.05
N LYS A 18 -9.60 13.91 4.63
CA LYS A 18 -11.03 13.56 4.72
C LYS A 18 -11.74 14.12 3.50
N ILE A 19 -12.17 13.26 2.59
CA ILE A 19 -12.82 13.61 1.33
C ILE A 19 -14.18 12.93 1.30
N SER A 20 -15.25 13.71 1.21
CA SER A 20 -16.63 13.19 1.17
C SER A 20 -16.98 12.27 2.36
N GLY A 21 -16.42 12.55 3.54
CA GLY A 21 -16.65 11.75 4.75
C GLY A 21 -15.67 10.59 4.95
N GLU A 22 -14.92 10.20 3.92
CA GLU A 22 -13.96 9.09 3.94
C GLU A 22 -12.54 9.58 4.21
N ILE A 23 -11.73 8.77 4.90
CA ILE A 23 -10.30 9.02 5.07
C ILE A 23 -9.56 8.36 3.91
N ARG A 24 -8.79 9.13 3.15
CA ARG A 24 -8.00 8.67 2.00
C ARG A 24 -6.52 8.98 2.18
N PHE A 25 -5.67 8.12 1.65
CA PHE A 25 -4.26 8.46 1.44
C PHE A 25 -4.17 9.52 0.34
N ALA A 26 -3.51 10.64 0.64
CA ALA A 26 -3.41 11.80 -0.23
C ALA A 26 -1.95 12.03 -0.63
N ARG A 27 -1.33 13.14 -0.18
CA ARG A 27 0.05 13.47 -0.56
C ARG A 27 1.04 12.39 -0.09
N GLY A 28 1.99 12.04 -0.95
CA GLY A 28 2.99 11.00 -0.71
C GLY A 28 2.55 9.59 -1.15
N TRP A 29 1.25 9.37 -1.39
CA TRP A 29 0.73 8.04 -1.71
C TRP A 29 1.19 7.54 -3.08
N LYS A 30 1.14 8.42 -4.09
CA LYS A 30 1.54 8.07 -5.46
C LYS A 30 3.03 7.76 -5.54
N GLU A 31 3.83 8.53 -4.83
CA GLU A 31 5.28 8.38 -4.72
C GLU A 31 5.64 7.06 -4.04
N PHE A 32 4.95 6.71 -2.95
CA PHE A 32 5.11 5.43 -2.27
C PHE A 32 4.83 4.23 -3.19
N LEU A 33 3.72 4.27 -3.95
CA LEU A 33 3.40 3.19 -4.92
C LEU A 33 4.45 3.09 -6.03
N SER A 34 4.93 4.23 -6.53
CA SER A 34 5.91 4.28 -7.61
C SER A 34 7.27 3.74 -7.18
N ASP A 35 7.74 4.09 -5.97
CA ASP A 35 9.01 3.60 -5.40
C ASP A 35 9.02 2.08 -5.20
N HIS A 36 7.86 1.50 -4.89
CA HIS A 36 7.70 0.07 -4.66
C HIS A 36 7.18 -0.70 -5.88
N CYS A 37 7.14 -0.07 -7.06
CA CYS A 37 6.62 -0.65 -8.31
C CYS A 37 5.23 -1.30 -8.17
N VAL A 38 4.37 -0.73 -7.31
CA VAL A 38 3.03 -1.26 -7.07
C VAL A 38 2.12 -0.89 -8.22
N GLY A 39 1.60 -1.92 -8.90
CA GLY A 39 0.67 -1.77 -10.00
C GLY A 39 -0.77 -2.12 -9.65
N TYR A 40 -1.62 -2.08 -10.66
CA TYR A 40 -2.98 -2.61 -10.58
C TYR A 40 -2.95 -4.11 -10.23
N GLY A 41 -3.94 -4.57 -9.45
CA GLY A 41 -4.03 -5.96 -9.02
C GLY A 41 -3.12 -6.31 -7.83
N TRP A 42 -2.34 -5.38 -7.28
CA TRP A 42 -1.57 -5.65 -6.07
C TRP A 42 -2.45 -5.52 -4.82
N LEU A 43 -2.24 -6.42 -3.87
CA LEU A 43 -2.84 -6.36 -2.54
C LEU A 43 -1.80 -5.78 -1.57
N LEU A 44 -2.21 -4.74 -0.83
CA LEU A 44 -1.42 -4.11 0.21
C LEU A 44 -2.08 -4.35 1.57
N VAL A 45 -1.36 -4.95 2.50
CA VAL A 45 -1.83 -5.18 3.87
C VAL A 45 -1.09 -4.25 4.82
N PHE A 46 -1.85 -3.42 5.54
CA PHE A 46 -1.32 -2.48 6.52
C PHE A 46 -1.50 -3.00 7.93
N ARG A 47 -0.40 -3.21 8.66
CA ARG A 47 -0.45 -3.63 10.07
C ARG A 47 -0.16 -2.45 11.00
N TYR A 48 -1.15 -2.12 11.82
CA TYR A 48 -1.01 -1.10 12.86
C TYR A 48 -0.33 -1.65 14.12
N SER A 49 0.74 -1.00 14.56
CA SER A 49 1.55 -1.45 15.71
C SER A 49 1.24 -0.71 17.02
N GLY A 50 0.16 0.07 17.09
CA GLY A 50 -0.34 0.67 18.35
C GLY A 50 0.43 1.86 18.89
N GLN A 51 1.77 1.77 19.00
CA GLN A 51 2.60 2.74 19.73
C GLN A 51 3.31 3.78 18.86
N SER A 52 3.20 3.65 17.55
CA SER A 52 3.97 4.48 16.66
C SER A 52 3.18 4.58 15.38
N GLN A 53 3.19 5.77 14.77
CA GLN A 53 2.34 6.18 13.65
C GLN A 53 2.65 5.42 12.34
N PHE A 54 3.21 4.21 12.48
CA PHE A 54 3.73 3.37 11.43
C PHE A 54 2.75 2.25 11.10
N LEU A 55 2.52 2.05 9.81
CA LEU A 55 1.91 0.83 9.27
C LEU A 55 3.00 0.03 8.56
N GLU A 56 3.28 -1.17 9.06
CA GLU A 56 4.07 -2.13 8.30
C GLU A 56 3.24 -2.55 7.09
N THR A 57 3.80 -2.41 5.88
CA THR A 57 3.09 -2.70 4.64
C THR A 57 3.65 -3.98 4.02
N VAL A 58 2.78 -4.98 3.84
CA VAL A 58 3.12 -6.20 3.12
C VAL A 58 2.52 -6.13 1.72
N PHE A 59 3.32 -6.47 0.72
CA PHE A 59 2.98 -6.37 -0.69
C PHE A 59 2.78 -7.78 -1.24
N PHE A 60 1.63 -8.01 -1.84
CA PHE A 60 1.36 -9.22 -2.59
C PHE A 60 0.98 -8.81 -4.00
N GLN A 61 1.77 -9.23 -4.98
CA GLN A 61 1.28 -9.23 -6.36
C GLN A 61 0.18 -10.28 -6.39
N SER A 62 -1.08 -9.90 -6.62
CA SER A 62 -2.08 -10.95 -6.85
C SER A 62 -1.64 -11.68 -8.12
N SER A 63 -1.30 -12.95 -7.94
CA SER A 63 -1.38 -13.89 -9.04
C SER A 63 -2.87 -14.13 -9.19
N CYS A 64 -3.56 -13.24 -9.89
CA CYS A 64 -4.80 -13.67 -10.51
C CYS A 64 -4.32 -14.78 -11.44
N GLU A 65 -4.59 -16.05 -11.09
CA GLU A 65 -4.43 -17.14 -12.04
C GLU A 65 -5.13 -16.65 -13.30
N ASP A 66 -4.37 -16.51 -14.38
CA ASP A 66 -4.95 -16.20 -15.66
C ASP A 66 -6.06 -17.24 -15.87
N PRO A 67 -7.34 -16.86 -16.03
CA PRO A 67 -8.41 -17.83 -16.17
C PRO A 67 -8.22 -18.74 -17.40
N TYR A 68 -7.24 -18.44 -18.27
CA TYR A 68 -6.79 -19.28 -19.39
C TYR A 68 -5.58 -20.18 -19.07
N ALA A 69 -4.96 -20.07 -17.89
CA ALA A 69 -3.81 -20.90 -17.50
C ALA A 69 -4.14 -22.40 -17.37
N SER A 70 -5.42 -22.78 -17.31
CA SER A 70 -5.90 -24.16 -17.25
C SER A 70 -6.25 -24.78 -18.61
N LEU A 71 -6.05 -24.05 -19.71
CA LEU A 71 -6.30 -24.53 -21.08
C LEU A 71 -5.03 -24.93 -21.85
N ALA A 72 -3.91 -25.15 -21.15
CA ALA A 72 -2.65 -25.65 -21.72
C ALA A 72 -2.45 -27.16 -21.47
#